data_AF-A0A8X6MYE8-F1
#
_entry.id   AF-A0A8X6MYE8-F1
#
_cell.length_a   1.000
_cell.length_b   1.000
_cell.length_c   1.000
_cell.angle_alpha   90.00
_cell.angle_beta   90.00
_cell.angle_gamma   90.00
#
_symmetry.space_group_name_H-M   'P 1'
#
loop_
_entity.id
_entity.type
_entity.pdbx_description
1 polymer ?
#
loop_
_entity_poly.entity_id
_entity_poly.type
_entity_poly.pdbx_seq_one_letter_code
_entity_poly.pdbx_strand_id
1 'polypeptide(L)'
;IFLSGIVGNHTLGYIAIDDISISDGVCEDKTDLFDCTNGQHVLQTDVCNFHKDCSNGRDELMCADCDFESNQCGWTSDNPYQYYRWIRSRAGKEGLEFDHTKLDTSGNFMVASSTAYMWSAPLTTTLQSVVLRNAFSTCTLEFWYSLLNTIKLSVNLNRNNKTVQIWVPEVNSNQVWTKGEVFLGRLPRTFQ
;
A
#
# COMPACT_ATOMS: atom_id res chain seq x y z
N ILE A 1 -7.64 -19.86 -25.13
CA ILE A 1 -8.45 -19.18 -24.08
C ILE A 1 -9.91 -19.27 -24.50
N PHE A 2 -10.81 -19.60 -23.59
CA PHE A 2 -12.26 -19.60 -23.86
C PHE A 2 -12.99 -18.84 -22.76
N LEU A 3 -14.01 -18.08 -23.13
CA LEU A 3 -14.92 -17.39 -22.23
C LEU A 3 -16.25 -18.15 -22.25
N SER A 4 -16.75 -18.55 -21.07
CA SER A 4 -18.01 -19.27 -20.95
C SER A 4 -19.01 -18.51 -20.08
N GLY A 5 -20.28 -18.54 -20.49
CA GLY A 5 -21.40 -17.95 -19.77
C GLY A 5 -22.52 -18.97 -19.59
N ILE A 6 -23.15 -18.99 -18.42
CA ILE A 6 -24.30 -19.85 -18.11
C ILE A 6 -25.37 -18.98 -17.48
N VAL A 7 -26.60 -19.04 -18.02
CA VAL A 7 -27.79 -18.40 -17.45
C VAL A 7 -28.71 -19.45 -16.83
N GLY A 8 -29.22 -19.21 -15.62
CA GLY A 8 -30.12 -20.11 -14.91
C GLY A 8 -31.58 -20.01 -15.38
N ASN A 9 -32.45 -20.88 -14.86
CA ASN A 9 -33.87 -20.86 -15.22
C ASN A 9 -34.61 -19.70 -14.51
N HIS A 10 -35.48 -18.98 -15.22
CA HIS A 10 -36.26 -17.81 -14.73
C HIS A 10 -35.45 -16.59 -14.25
N THR A 11 -34.35 -16.23 -14.91
CA THR A 11 -33.58 -15.02 -14.58
C THR A 11 -33.28 -14.16 -15.81
N LEU A 12 -33.31 -12.84 -15.63
CA LEU A 12 -32.81 -11.86 -16.60
C LEU A 12 -31.36 -11.51 -16.23
N GLY A 13 -30.46 -11.46 -17.21
CA GLY A 13 -29.06 -11.10 -17.00
C GLY A 13 -28.35 -10.80 -18.30
N TYR A 14 -27.22 -10.09 -18.23
CA TYR A 14 -26.35 -9.82 -19.38
C TYR A 14 -24.89 -10.11 -19.00
N ILE A 15 -24.10 -10.48 -20.00
CA ILE A 15 -22.64 -10.55 -19.92
C ILE A 15 -22.13 -9.50 -20.89
N ALA A 16 -21.32 -8.57 -20.39
CA ALA A 16 -20.61 -7.60 -21.21
C ALA A 16 -19.11 -7.84 -21.01
N ILE A 17 -18.37 -7.79 -22.12
CA ILE A 17 -16.91 -7.90 -22.15
C ILE A 17 -16.41 -6.69 -22.92
N ASP A 18 -15.35 -6.07 -22.42
CA ASP A 18 -14.67 -5.00 -23.11
C ASP A 18 -13.15 -5.23 -23.04
N ASP A 19 -12.44 -4.72 -24.05
CA ASP A 19 -10.98 -4.81 -24.22
C ASP A 19 -10.35 -6.21 -24.06
N ILE A 20 -10.52 -7.08 -25.07
CA ILE A 20 -9.75 -8.33 -25.20
C ILE A 20 -8.53 -8.08 -26.09
N SER A 21 -7.32 -8.15 -25.54
CA SER A 21 -6.08 -8.14 -26.31
C SER A 21 -5.27 -9.42 -26.08
N ILE A 22 -4.69 -9.93 -27.17
CA ILE A 22 -3.73 -11.05 -27.17
C ILE A 22 -2.57 -10.58 -28.04
N SER A 23 -1.39 -10.36 -27.45
CA SER A 23 -0.20 -9.96 -28.20
C SER A 23 0.65 -11.18 -28.58
N ASP A 24 1.14 -11.19 -29.82
CA ASP A 24 2.20 -12.11 -30.26
C ASP A 24 3.54 -11.48 -29.85
N GLY A 25 4.11 -12.00 -28.77
CA GLY A 25 5.48 -11.73 -28.36
C GLY A 25 6.17 -13.05 -28.16
N VAL A 26 7.43 -13.15 -28.60
CA VAL A 26 8.31 -14.22 -28.13
C VAL A 26 8.27 -14.15 -26.61
N CYS A 27 7.90 -15.24 -25.94
CA CYS A 27 8.19 -15.43 -24.53
C CYS A 27 9.71 -15.56 -24.38
N GLU A 28 10.46 -14.50 -24.68
CA GLU A 28 11.77 -14.32 -24.07
C GLU A 28 11.50 -14.33 -22.57
N ASP A 29 12.32 -15.03 -21.79
CA ASP A 29 12.34 -14.94 -20.34
C ASP A 29 12.67 -13.49 -19.93
N LYS A 30 11.70 -12.57 -20.10
CA LYS A 30 11.69 -11.20 -19.59
C LYS A 30 11.14 -11.21 -18.16
N THR A 31 11.42 -12.25 -17.40
CA THR A 31 11.06 -12.32 -15.98
C THR A 31 11.79 -11.26 -15.16
N ASP A 32 12.83 -10.64 -15.71
CA ASP A 32 13.65 -9.63 -15.07
C ASP A 32 13.51 -8.20 -15.65
N LEU A 33 12.57 -7.92 -16.56
CA LEU A 33 12.41 -6.56 -17.13
C LEU A 33 11.06 -5.93 -16.77
N PHE A 34 11.11 -4.71 -16.24
CA PHE A 34 9.96 -3.86 -15.97
C PHE A 34 9.70 -2.91 -17.15
N ASP A 35 8.46 -2.87 -17.63
CA ASP A 35 8.04 -1.98 -18.71
C ASP A 35 7.68 -0.58 -18.17
N CYS A 36 8.44 0.43 -18.60
CA CYS A 36 8.21 1.82 -18.25
C CYS A 36 6.98 2.42 -18.96
N THR A 37 6.31 1.70 -19.87
CA THR A 37 5.14 2.10 -20.67
C THR A 37 5.36 3.27 -21.65
N ASN A 38 6.62 3.55 -21.94
CA ASN A 38 7.04 4.53 -22.94
C ASN A 38 8.03 3.91 -23.96
N GLY A 39 8.04 2.57 -24.05
CA GLY A 39 8.98 1.80 -24.87
C GLY A 39 10.33 1.51 -24.21
N GLN A 40 10.65 2.16 -23.08
CA GLN A 40 11.80 1.83 -22.25
C GLN A 40 11.50 0.63 -21.34
N HIS A 41 12.51 -0.20 -21.12
CA HIS A 41 12.48 -1.25 -20.11
C HIS A 41 13.69 -1.10 -19.18
N VAL A 42 13.51 -1.43 -17.90
CA VAL A 42 14.57 -1.45 -16.88
C VAL A 42 14.56 -2.82 -16.19
N LEU A 43 15.59 -3.16 -15.40
CA LEU A 43 15.57 -4.43 -14.68
C LEU A 43 14.55 -4.39 -13.54
N GLN A 44 13.96 -5.54 -13.22
CA GLN A 44 13.06 -5.68 -12.06
C GLN A 44 13.79 -5.40 -10.74
N THR A 45 15.12 -5.53 -10.71
CA THR A 45 15.98 -5.13 -9.60
C THR A 45 16.11 -3.62 -9.42
N ASP A 46 15.78 -2.87 -10.47
CA ASP A 46 15.84 -1.41 -10.53
C ASP A 46 14.49 -0.76 -10.20
N VAL A 47 13.46 -1.55 -9.90
CA VAL A 47 12.15 -1.07 -9.44
C VAL A 47 12.14 -0.92 -7.93
N CYS A 48 11.62 0.21 -7.44
CA CYS A 48 11.57 0.58 -6.03
C CYS A 48 12.94 0.55 -5.34
N ASN A 49 13.95 1.08 -6.04
CA ASN A 49 15.33 1.13 -5.58
C ASN A 49 15.77 2.53 -5.13
N PHE A 50 14.85 3.51 -5.10
CA PHE A 50 15.07 4.93 -4.82
C PHE A 50 15.88 5.68 -5.89
N HIS A 51 16.01 5.11 -7.09
CA HIS A 51 16.67 5.70 -8.23
C HIS A 51 15.72 5.72 -9.42
N LYS A 52 15.72 6.82 -10.17
CA LYS A 52 14.88 6.96 -11.35
C LYS A 52 15.59 6.36 -12.55
N ASP A 53 15.31 5.10 -12.85
CA ASP A 53 15.84 4.36 -13.99
C ASP A 53 14.94 4.50 -15.23
N CYS A 54 13.62 4.50 -15.06
CA CYS A 54 12.72 4.91 -16.14
C CYS A 54 12.79 6.43 -16.35
N SER A 55 12.89 6.88 -17.60
CA SER A 55 12.88 8.31 -17.96
C SER A 55 11.61 9.05 -17.49
N ASN A 56 10.47 8.36 -17.38
CA ASN A 56 9.22 8.87 -16.81
C ASN A 56 9.07 8.62 -15.30
N GLY A 57 9.98 7.88 -14.66
CA GLY A 57 9.98 7.57 -13.22
C GLY A 57 8.92 6.57 -12.78
N ARG A 58 8.36 5.80 -13.71
CA ARG A 58 7.29 4.84 -13.42
C ARG A 58 7.73 3.71 -12.49
N ASP A 59 9.00 3.33 -12.57
CA ASP A 59 9.69 2.37 -11.71
C ASP A 59 9.67 2.75 -10.22
N GLU A 60 9.54 4.04 -9.89
CA GLU A 60 9.51 4.53 -8.51
C GLU A 60 8.11 5.05 -8.06
N LEU A 61 7.11 5.04 -8.96
CA LEU A 61 5.80 5.67 -8.69
C LEU A 61 4.93 4.91 -7.68
N MET A 62 5.05 3.58 -7.61
CA MET A 62 4.25 2.71 -6.74
C MET A 62 5.09 2.10 -5.61
N CYS A 63 6.03 2.89 -5.09
CA CYS A 63 7.09 2.46 -4.18
C CYS A 63 6.97 3.06 -2.78
N ALA A 64 5.77 2.98 -2.21
CA ALA A 64 5.42 3.28 -0.82
C ALA A 64 5.40 4.76 -0.39
N ASP A 65 6.07 5.68 -1.10
CA ASP A 65 5.84 7.12 -0.89
C ASP A 65 4.42 7.47 -1.32
N CYS A 66 3.61 7.97 -0.38
CA CYS A 66 2.17 8.10 -0.60
C CYS A 66 1.51 9.16 0.27
N ASP A 67 0.79 10.07 -0.38
CA ASP A 67 -0.18 10.97 0.25
C ASP A 67 -1.60 10.39 0.27
N PHE A 68 -1.80 9.24 -0.37
CA PHE A 68 -3.08 8.56 -0.58
C PHE A 68 -4.13 9.36 -1.36
N GLU A 69 -3.79 10.43 -2.07
CA GLU A 69 -4.79 11.31 -2.70
C GLU A 69 -5.37 10.76 -4.00
N SER A 70 -4.60 9.97 -4.74
CA SER A 70 -5.03 9.37 -6.01
C SER A 70 -5.15 7.85 -5.93
N ASN A 71 -4.29 7.18 -5.16
CA ASN A 71 -4.23 5.72 -5.04
C ASN A 71 -3.54 5.32 -3.72
N GLN A 72 -3.09 4.07 -3.60
CA GLN A 72 -2.42 3.52 -2.41
C GLN A 72 -0.90 3.36 -2.58
N CYS A 73 -0.31 3.80 -3.69
CA CYS A 73 1.12 3.81 -3.97
C CYS A 73 1.84 2.48 -3.70
N GLY A 74 1.14 1.37 -3.96
CA GLY A 74 1.64 0.00 -3.76
C GLY A 74 1.34 -0.59 -2.38
N TRP A 75 0.78 0.18 -1.44
CA TRP A 75 0.36 -0.32 -0.14
C TRP A 75 -0.85 -1.27 -0.26
N THR A 76 -0.79 -2.42 0.39
CA THR A 76 -1.83 -3.45 0.40
C THR A 76 -2.25 -3.81 1.82
N SER A 77 -3.54 -4.12 2.01
CA SER A 77 -4.07 -4.60 3.29
C SER A 77 -4.10 -6.13 3.27
N ASP A 78 -3.41 -6.77 4.20
CA ASP A 78 -3.26 -8.24 4.26
C ASP A 78 -4.47 -8.96 4.89
N ASN A 79 -5.48 -8.22 5.37
CA ASN A 79 -6.47 -8.81 6.27
C ASN A 79 -7.77 -9.28 5.57
N PRO A 80 -8.16 -10.57 5.68
CA PRO A 80 -9.43 -11.08 5.16
C PRO A 80 -10.66 -10.72 6.00
N TYR A 81 -10.51 -10.17 7.22
CA TYR A 81 -11.65 -9.81 8.07
C TYR A 81 -12.30 -8.50 7.63
N GLN A 82 -13.62 -8.50 7.46
CA GLN A 82 -14.38 -7.33 6.98
C GLN A 82 -14.43 -6.17 7.99
N TYR A 83 -14.22 -6.44 9.28
CA TYR A 83 -14.55 -5.51 10.39
C TYR A 83 -13.36 -4.81 11.06
N TYR A 84 -12.11 -5.15 10.72
CA TYR A 84 -10.92 -4.41 11.18
C TYR A 84 -9.80 -4.52 10.13
N ARG A 85 -9.89 -3.67 9.10
CA ARG A 85 -8.98 -3.66 7.95
C ARG A 85 -8.61 -2.25 7.56
N TRP A 86 -7.44 -2.09 6.96
CA TRP A 86 -7.02 -0.82 6.40
C TRP A 86 -7.85 -0.54 5.14
N ILE A 87 -8.45 0.64 5.11
CA ILE A 87 -9.14 1.17 3.95
C ILE A 87 -8.68 2.59 3.68
N ARG A 88 -8.69 2.97 2.40
CA ARG A 88 -8.54 4.36 1.99
C ARG A 88 -9.86 5.07 2.25
N SER A 89 -9.86 6.04 3.14
CA SER A 89 -11.03 6.82 3.51
C SER A 89 -10.82 8.29 3.20
N ARG A 90 -11.92 8.99 2.93
CA ARG A 90 -11.93 10.43 2.74
C ARG A 90 -12.10 11.11 4.10
N ALA A 91 -11.42 12.22 4.31
CA ALA A 91 -11.62 13.05 5.49
C ALA A 91 -13.09 13.48 5.70
N GLY A 92 -13.46 13.70 6.96
CA GLY A 92 -14.85 13.83 7.41
C GLY A 92 -15.57 12.48 7.60
N LYS A 93 -14.89 11.35 7.34
CA LYS A 93 -15.34 10.01 7.68
C LYS A 93 -14.45 9.42 8.78
N GLU A 94 -14.92 8.36 9.44
CA GLU A 94 -14.16 7.65 10.48
C GLU A 94 -13.72 8.54 11.68
N GLY A 95 -14.35 9.70 11.86
CA GLY A 95 -14.08 10.63 12.96
C GLY A 95 -12.88 11.57 12.75
N LEU A 96 -12.15 11.50 11.64
CA LEU A 96 -11.08 12.47 11.35
C LEU A 96 -11.61 13.55 10.42
N GLU A 97 -11.72 14.78 10.94
CA GLU A 97 -12.33 15.90 10.23
C GLU A 97 -11.54 16.29 8.98
N PHE A 98 -10.20 16.28 9.03
CA PHE A 98 -9.36 16.71 7.92
C PHE A 98 -8.20 15.73 7.69
N ASP A 99 -7.81 15.61 6.42
CA ASP A 99 -6.59 14.92 6.02
C ASP A 99 -5.36 15.80 6.29
N HIS A 100 -4.23 15.17 6.60
CA HIS A 100 -2.98 15.88 6.88
C HIS A 100 -2.39 16.58 5.64
N THR A 101 -2.46 15.95 4.46
CA THR A 101 -1.85 16.48 3.24
C THR A 101 -2.56 17.74 2.76
N LYS A 102 -3.90 17.68 2.66
CA LYS A 102 -4.70 18.81 2.15
C LYS A 102 -5.19 19.76 3.23
N LEU A 103 -5.13 19.35 4.49
CA LEU A 103 -5.65 20.11 5.65
C LEU A 103 -7.15 20.45 5.53
N ASP A 104 -7.90 19.62 4.79
CA ASP A 104 -9.34 19.78 4.58
C ASP A 104 -10.07 18.42 4.45
N THR A 105 -11.39 18.46 4.21
CA THR A 105 -12.26 17.28 4.06
C THR A 105 -12.20 16.63 2.66
N SER A 106 -11.43 17.20 1.73
CA SER A 106 -11.27 16.69 0.37
C SER A 106 -10.15 15.67 0.24
N GLY A 107 -9.24 15.62 1.22
CA GLY A 107 -8.14 14.68 1.26
C GLY A 107 -8.51 13.27 1.70
N ASN A 108 -7.55 12.36 1.57
CA ASN A 108 -7.72 10.93 1.79
C ASN A 108 -6.55 10.37 2.58
N PHE A 109 -6.82 9.38 3.41
CA PHE A 109 -5.81 8.70 4.22
C PHE A 109 -6.17 7.22 4.37
N MET A 110 -5.20 6.43 4.85
CA MET A 110 -5.45 5.05 5.25
C MET A 110 -5.89 4.99 6.71
N VAL A 111 -6.95 4.22 6.98
CA VAL A 111 -7.49 4.04 8.34
C VAL A 111 -7.95 2.61 8.56
N ALA A 112 -7.71 2.11 9.77
CA ALA A 112 -8.29 0.88 10.27
C ALA A 112 -9.11 1.20 11.53
N SER A 113 -10.43 1.22 11.39
CA SER A 113 -11.38 1.41 12.49
C SER A 113 -12.05 0.08 12.82
N SER A 114 -12.24 -0.19 14.12
CA SER A 114 -13.05 -1.34 14.58
C SER A 114 -14.47 -0.85 14.83
N THR A 115 -15.44 -1.46 14.17
CA THR A 115 -16.87 -1.10 14.29
C THR A 115 -17.62 -1.92 15.34
N ALA A 116 -16.95 -2.82 16.04
CA ALA A 116 -17.58 -3.78 16.93
C ALA A 116 -16.88 -3.92 18.29
N TYR A 117 -17.70 -4.06 19.33
CA TYR A 117 -17.32 -4.09 20.73
C TYR A 117 -17.20 -5.51 21.34
N MET A 118 -17.47 -6.57 20.57
CA MET A 118 -17.76 -7.90 21.13
C MET A 118 -16.73 -8.99 20.79
N TRP A 119 -15.43 -8.67 20.74
CA TRP A 119 -14.40 -9.66 20.41
C TRP A 119 -13.76 -10.29 21.64
N SER A 120 -13.66 -11.62 21.63
CA SER A 120 -13.05 -12.42 22.68
C SER A 120 -11.51 -12.37 22.69
N ALA A 121 -10.90 -11.80 21.64
CA ALA A 121 -9.46 -11.66 21.49
C ALA A 121 -9.08 -10.35 20.76
N PRO A 122 -7.85 -9.83 20.95
CA PRO A 122 -7.34 -8.69 20.18
C PRO A 122 -7.31 -9.00 18.68
N LEU A 123 -7.73 -8.04 17.87
CA LEU A 123 -7.60 -8.11 16.41
C LEU A 123 -6.34 -7.38 15.94
N THR A 124 -5.68 -7.94 14.93
CA THR A 124 -4.52 -7.35 14.27
C THR A 124 -4.84 -7.14 12.80
N THR A 125 -4.28 -6.08 12.22
CA THR A 125 -4.44 -5.77 10.80
C THR A 125 -3.20 -5.06 10.28
N THR A 126 -2.80 -5.37 9.05
CA THR A 126 -1.49 -4.96 8.52
C THR A 126 -1.69 -4.23 7.20
N LEU A 127 -1.08 -3.05 7.09
CA LEU A 127 -0.87 -2.35 5.84
C LEU A 127 0.59 -2.59 5.43
N GLN A 128 0.80 -3.21 4.28
CA GLN A 128 2.11 -3.65 3.80
C GLN A 128 2.51 -2.82 2.59
N SER A 129 3.75 -2.34 2.55
CA SER A 129 4.27 -1.68 1.36
C SER A 129 4.56 -2.70 0.26
N VAL A 130 4.94 -2.25 -0.92
CA VAL A 130 5.68 -3.12 -1.85
C VAL A 130 7.06 -3.48 -1.28
N VAL A 131 7.72 -4.46 -1.90
CA VAL A 131 9.11 -4.78 -1.58
C VAL A 131 10.02 -3.68 -2.12
N LEU A 132 10.71 -2.99 -1.22
CA LEU A 132 11.69 -1.94 -1.52
C LEU A 132 13.10 -2.53 -1.57
N ARG A 133 14.02 -1.80 -2.22
CA ARG A 133 15.40 -2.25 -2.43
C ARG A 133 16.39 -1.12 -2.18
N ASN A 134 17.61 -1.50 -1.80
CA ASN A 134 18.77 -0.61 -1.85
C ASN A 134 18.69 0.70 -1.04
N ALA A 135 17.93 0.77 0.06
CA ALA A 135 17.86 1.96 0.91
C ALA A 135 19.24 2.52 1.29
N PHE A 136 19.43 3.83 1.14
CA PHE A 136 20.70 4.50 1.41
C PHE A 136 20.98 4.67 2.92
N SER A 137 22.20 5.08 3.28
CA SER A 137 22.61 5.24 4.69
C SER A 137 21.76 6.27 5.46
N THR A 138 21.13 7.21 4.76
CA THR A 138 20.28 8.27 5.31
C THR A 138 18.78 7.97 5.13
N CYS A 139 18.42 6.72 4.81
CA CYS A 139 17.02 6.36 4.57
C CYS A 139 16.21 6.45 5.87
N THR A 140 15.13 7.24 5.81
CA THR A 140 14.21 7.49 6.91
C THR A 140 12.79 7.32 6.40
N LEU A 141 11.97 6.61 7.16
CA LEU A 141 10.53 6.54 6.97
C LEU A 141 9.89 7.66 7.80
N GLU A 142 9.23 8.59 7.15
CA GLU A 142 8.42 9.64 7.79
C GLU A 142 6.95 9.43 7.46
N PHE A 143 6.08 9.60 8.45
CA PHE A 143 4.64 9.46 8.26
C PHE A 143 3.88 10.26 9.31
N TRP A 144 2.58 10.42 9.09
CA TRP A 144 1.68 11.07 10.03
C TRP A 144 0.65 10.06 10.51
N TYR A 145 0.39 10.04 11.80
CA TYR A 145 -0.56 9.12 12.41
C TYR A 145 -1.52 9.86 13.33
N SER A 146 -2.73 9.31 13.46
CA SER A 146 -3.75 9.76 14.41
C SER A 146 -4.38 8.54 15.08
N LEU A 147 -4.26 8.44 16.41
CA LEU A 147 -4.75 7.34 17.23
C LEU A 147 -5.81 7.84 18.19
N LEU A 148 -6.79 6.98 18.46
CA LEU A 148 -7.85 7.22 19.43
C LEU A 148 -7.98 6.00 20.35
N ASN A 149 -8.25 6.25 21.64
CA ASN A 149 -8.45 5.22 22.67
C ASN A 149 -7.23 4.32 22.94
N THR A 150 -7.37 2.99 22.86
CA THR A 150 -6.33 2.02 23.26
C THR A 150 -5.72 1.28 22.06
N ILE A 151 -5.90 1.81 20.85
CA ILE A 151 -5.30 1.27 19.62
C ILE A 151 -3.77 1.39 19.70
N LYS A 152 -3.08 0.32 19.29
CA LYS A 152 -1.62 0.27 19.20
C LYS A 152 -1.20 0.30 17.74
N LEU A 153 -0.20 1.14 17.45
CA LEU A 153 0.49 1.19 16.16
C LEU A 153 1.94 0.75 16.35
N SER A 154 2.49 0.06 15.36
CA SER A 154 3.90 -0.31 15.34
C SER A 154 4.38 -0.36 13.90
N VAL A 155 5.60 0.09 13.64
CA VAL A 155 6.29 -0.16 12.36
C VAL A 155 7.17 -1.37 12.52
N ASN A 156 7.01 -2.33 11.62
CA ASN A 156 7.78 -3.56 11.59
C ASN A 156 8.55 -3.61 10.27
N LEU A 157 9.83 -3.96 10.33
CA LEU A 157 10.70 -4.16 9.16
C LEU A 157 10.91 -5.65 8.94
N ASN A 158 10.54 -6.12 7.76
CA ASN A 158 10.83 -7.44 7.27
C ASN A 158 12.10 -7.41 6.39
N ARG A 159 13.11 -8.17 6.80
CA ARG A 159 14.35 -8.36 6.05
C ARG A 159 14.88 -9.78 6.25
N ASN A 160 15.24 -10.44 5.15
CA ASN A 160 15.76 -11.82 5.17
C ASN A 160 14.81 -12.80 5.91
N ASN A 161 13.51 -12.70 5.64
CA ASN A 161 12.44 -13.48 6.30
C ASN A 161 12.41 -13.34 7.83
N LYS A 162 12.87 -12.19 8.35
CA LYS A 162 12.78 -11.83 9.76
C LYS A 162 12.06 -10.51 9.89
N THR A 163 11.06 -10.50 10.76
CA THR A 163 10.31 -9.29 11.10
C THR A 163 10.80 -8.75 12.44
N VAL A 164 11.13 -7.46 12.47
CA VAL A 164 11.57 -6.75 13.68
C VAL A 164 10.72 -5.51 13.87
N GLN A 165 10.19 -5.30 15.08
CA GLN A 165 9.53 -4.04 15.43
C GLN A 165 10.59 -2.96 15.59
N ILE A 166 10.51 -1.93 14.76
CA ILE A 166 11.52 -0.84 14.73
C ILE A 166 10.99 0.48 15.29
N TRP A 167 9.67 0.61 15.46
CA TRP A 167 9.07 1.81 16.03
C TRP A 167 7.69 1.55 16.64
N VAL A 168 7.39 2.29 17.71
CA VAL A 168 6.05 2.43 18.32
C VAL A 168 5.86 3.88 18.76
N PRO A 169 4.62 4.40 18.82
CA PRO A 169 4.35 5.72 19.39
C PRO A 169 4.75 5.76 20.86
N GLU A 170 5.43 6.82 21.29
CA GLU A 170 5.69 7.06 22.72
C GLU A 170 4.43 7.46 23.48
N VAL A 171 3.54 8.20 22.81
CA VAL A 171 2.28 8.70 23.35
C VAL A 171 1.14 8.46 22.36
N ASN A 172 -0.07 8.33 22.89
CA ASN A 172 -1.27 8.35 22.06
C ASN A 172 -1.48 9.77 21.51
N SER A 173 -1.75 9.90 20.22
CA SER A 173 -1.92 11.20 19.59
C SER A 173 -3.31 11.84 19.81
N ASN A 174 -4.24 11.14 20.48
CA ASN A 174 -5.56 11.65 20.86
C ASN A 174 -6.32 12.33 19.70
N GLN A 175 -6.37 11.65 18.56
CA GLN A 175 -7.07 12.09 17.35
C GLN A 175 -6.47 13.34 16.67
N VAL A 176 -5.24 13.71 17.03
CA VAL A 176 -4.45 14.75 16.37
C VAL A 176 -3.38 14.11 15.49
N TRP A 177 -3.16 14.67 14.30
CA TRP A 177 -2.06 14.27 13.42
C TRP A 177 -0.71 14.52 14.08
N THR A 178 0.06 13.45 14.25
CA THR A 178 1.39 13.48 14.87
C THR A 178 2.42 12.86 13.94
N LYS A 179 3.59 13.50 13.83
CA LYS A 179 4.70 13.00 13.00
C LYS A 179 5.34 11.78 13.66
N GLY A 180 5.47 10.70 12.90
CA GLY A 180 6.34 9.57 13.19
C GLY A 180 7.57 9.62 12.28
N GLU A 181 8.73 9.25 12.82
CA GLU A 181 9.99 9.23 12.09
C GLU A 181 10.80 7.99 12.52
N VAL A 182 11.29 7.24 11.53
CA VAL A 182 12.03 5.98 11.76
C VAL A 182 13.25 5.93 10.87
N PHE A 183 14.43 5.90 11.49
CA PHE A 183 15.68 5.75 10.76
C PHE A 183 15.89 4.29 10.35
N LEU A 184 15.83 4.00 9.05
CA LEU A 184 16.05 2.65 8.50
C LEU A 184 17.52 2.36 8.24
N GLY A 185 18.27 3.38 7.82
CA GLY A 185 19.67 3.26 7.45
C GLY A 185 19.90 2.41 6.18
N ARG A 186 21.16 1.97 5.97
CA ARG A 186 21.55 1.24 4.75
C ARG A 186 20.97 -0.18 4.72
N LEU A 187 20.10 -0.45 3.75
CA LEU A 187 19.58 -1.80 3.45
C LEU A 187 19.94 -2.18 2.00
N PRO A 188 21.04 -2.94 1.77
CA PRO A 188 21.56 -3.23 0.42
C PRO A 188 20.84 -4.38 -0.31
N ARG A 189 19.71 -4.86 0.24
CA ARG A 189 18.92 -5.96 -0.31
C ARG A 189 17.44 -5.58 -0.24
N THR A 190 16.57 -6.50 -0.64
CA THR A 190 15.13 -6.34 -0.46
C THR A 190 14.75 -6.21 1.01
N PHE A 191 13.77 -5.36 1.27
CA PHE A 191 13.11 -5.20 2.55
C PHE A 191 11.67 -4.75 2.33
N GLN A 192 10.85 -4.86 3.36
CA GLN A 192 9.45 -4.45 3.37
C GLN A 192 9.08 -3.99 4.76
#